data_AF-A0A2V9LZX9-F1
#
_entry.id   AF-A0A2V9LZX9-F1
#
_cell.length_a   1.000
_cell.length_b   1.000
_cell.length_c   1.000
_cell.angle_alpha   90.00
_cell.angle_beta   90.00
_cell.angle_gamma   90.00
#
_symmetry.space_group_name_H-M   'P 1'
#
loop_
_entity.id
_entity.type
_entity.pdbx_description
1 polymer ?
#
loop_
_entity_poly.entity_id
_entity_poly.type
_entity_poly.pdbx_seq_one_letter_code
_entity_poly.pdbx_strand_id
1 'polypeptide(L)'
;MRLRIATQLALWIVAMAVLGYGQSLGDVAKKEKERREKMKAGSRVITNDDTVKYANGPVTTTTPPAPPAGAPAAAKEKAEPAKPAGETPNAGAGAKPKPDEATDFQGRPESFWRQTFTDARQKVKELENKENVLILKIADLQVRANSTGGESVEIAVRAQLQKAFIERDQTSADLAKAKAQLDDLEKEARKSGALPGWIAAKP
;
A
#
# COMPACT_ATOMS: atom_id res chain seq x y z
N MET A 1 8.71 1.34 79.57
CA MET A 1 9.24 0.83 78.29
C MET A 1 8.39 1.27 77.08
N ARG A 2 7.05 1.11 77.12
CA ARG A 2 6.13 1.44 76.02
C ARG A 2 6.15 2.92 75.58
N LEU A 3 6.33 3.86 76.52
CA LEU A 3 6.37 5.31 76.20
C LEU A 3 7.65 5.74 75.45
N ARG A 4 8.79 5.07 75.70
CA ARG A 4 10.06 5.35 75.00
C ARG A 4 10.09 4.77 73.58
N ILE A 5 9.41 3.64 73.37
CA ILE A 5 9.26 3.00 72.06
C ILE A 5 8.34 3.84 71.17
N ALA A 6 7.25 4.38 71.72
CA ALA A 6 6.34 5.28 70.98
C ALA A 6 7.03 6.57 70.52
N THR A 7 7.88 7.18 71.36
CA THR A 7 8.66 8.37 70.98
C THR A 7 9.74 8.08 69.93
N GLN A 8 10.39 6.91 69.98
CA GLN A 8 11.37 6.52 68.95
C GLN A 8 10.69 6.20 67.61
N LEU A 9 9.53 5.54 67.64
CA LEU A 9 8.76 5.26 66.44
C LEU A 9 8.24 6.55 65.77
N ALA A 10 7.77 7.51 66.58
CA ALA A 10 7.38 8.83 66.08
C ALA A 10 8.56 9.61 65.47
N LEU A 11 9.76 9.53 66.07
CA LEU A 11 10.97 10.16 65.52
C LEU A 11 11.39 9.53 64.19
N TRP A 12 11.23 8.20 64.05
CA TRP A 12 11.51 7.46 62.81
C TRP A 12 10.53 7.80 61.68
N ILE A 13 9.25 7.98 62.00
CA ILE A 13 8.23 8.36 61.01
C ILE A 13 8.45 9.80 60.51
N VAL A 14 8.85 10.72 61.39
CA VAL A 14 9.19 12.11 60.99
C VAL A 14 10.48 12.16 60.15
N ALA A 15 11.48 11.33 60.46
CA ALA A 15 12.72 11.27 59.68
C ALA A 15 12.52 10.70 58.26
N MET A 16 11.62 9.72 58.09
CA MET A 16 11.28 9.16 56.78
C MET A 16 10.53 10.15 55.85
N ALA A 17 9.80 11.12 56.40
CA ALA A 17 9.06 12.11 55.62
C ALA A 17 9.95 13.17 54.94
N VAL A 18 11.20 13.36 55.39
CA VAL A 18 12.13 14.37 54.86
C VAL A 18 12.87 13.89 53.60
N LEU A 19 12.91 12.58 53.34
CA LEU A 19 13.64 11.99 52.20
C LEU A 19 12.85 12.01 50.87
N GLY A 20 11.60 12.48 50.89
CA GLY A 20 10.67 12.43 49.73
C GLY A 20 10.48 13.73 48.94
N TYR A 21 11.12 14.83 49.33
CA TYR A 21 10.88 16.15 48.70
C TYR A 21 12.03 16.59 47.80
N GLY A 22 11.78 16.58 46.50
CA GLY A 22 12.35 17.58 45.59
C GLY A 22 13.27 17.07 44.49
N GLN A 23 12.76 16.28 43.53
CA GLN A 23 13.13 16.65 42.15
C GLN A 23 12.42 17.97 41.87
N SER A 24 13.16 19.08 41.91
CA SER A 24 12.55 20.39 41.70
C SER A 24 11.88 20.39 40.31
N LEU A 25 10.72 21.03 40.19
CA LEU A 25 10.05 21.20 38.90
C LEU A 25 11.00 21.83 37.86
N GLY A 26 11.99 22.62 38.32
CA GLY A 26 13.04 23.18 37.48
C GLY A 26 13.99 22.14 36.88
N ASP A 27 14.32 21.08 37.62
CA ASP A 27 15.21 20.01 37.11
C ASP A 27 14.47 19.10 36.12
N VAL A 28 13.18 18.85 36.36
CA VAL A 28 12.32 18.14 35.41
C VAL A 28 12.11 18.98 34.14
N ALA A 29 11.89 20.29 34.28
CA ALA A 29 11.76 21.19 33.14
C ALA A 29 13.06 21.29 32.32
N LYS A 30 14.23 21.35 32.97
CA LYS A 30 15.53 21.31 32.28
C LYS A 30 15.74 19.98 31.56
N LYS A 31 15.43 18.85 32.21
CA LYS A 31 15.56 17.52 31.61
C LYS A 31 14.60 17.31 30.43
N GLU A 32 13.38 17.85 30.50
CA GLU A 32 12.43 17.81 29.38
C GLU A 32 12.85 18.74 28.23
N LYS A 33 13.43 19.92 28.54
CA LYS A 33 14.03 20.80 27.52
C LYS A 33 15.21 20.11 26.83
N GLU A 34 16.11 19.48 27.58
CA GLU A 34 17.24 18.73 27.03
C GLU A 34 16.81 17.52 26.19
N ARG A 35 15.75 16.81 26.60
CA ARG A 35 15.15 15.74 25.80
C ARG A 35 14.58 16.27 24.49
N ARG A 36 13.87 17.40 24.52
CA ARG A 36 13.31 18.05 23.32
C ARG A 36 14.40 18.54 22.36
N GLU A 37 15.47 19.12 22.87
CA GLU A 37 16.60 19.58 22.06
C GLU A 37 17.37 18.40 21.44
N LYS A 38 17.55 17.28 22.18
CA LYS A 38 18.12 16.04 21.63
C LYS A 38 17.24 15.40 20.55
N MET A 39 15.92 15.56 20.62
CA MET A 39 15.00 15.05 19.59
C MET A 39 14.90 15.93 18.35
N LYS A 40 15.12 17.25 18.46
CA LYS A 40 15.18 18.17 17.30
C LYS A 40 16.33 17.87 16.35
N ALA A 41 17.43 17.27 16.84
CA ALA A 41 18.61 16.98 16.03
C ALA A 41 18.43 15.84 15.01
N GLY A 42 17.36 15.03 15.12
CA GLY A 42 17.13 13.86 14.26
C GLY A 42 15.94 13.95 13.29
N SER A 43 15.06 14.95 13.42
CA SER A 43 13.87 15.06 12.58
C SER A 43 14.03 16.15 11.53
N ARG A 44 14.25 15.76 10.27
CA ARG A 44 14.05 16.67 9.15
C ARG A 44 12.58 17.10 9.14
N VAL A 45 12.32 18.36 9.48
CA VAL A 45 10.98 18.93 9.39
C VAL A 45 10.69 19.14 7.91
N ILE A 46 9.89 18.23 7.34
CA ILE A 46 9.36 18.38 5.99
C ILE A 46 8.18 19.34 6.11
N THR A 47 8.31 20.54 5.58
CA THR A 47 7.22 21.53 5.56
C THR A 47 6.42 21.43 4.26
N ASN A 48 5.27 22.11 4.20
CA ASN A 48 4.46 22.13 2.98
C ASN A 48 5.23 22.69 1.77
N ASP A 49 6.22 23.56 1.98
CA ASP A 49 7.08 24.08 0.90
C ASP A 49 8.02 23.01 0.32
N ASP A 50 8.35 21.98 1.10
CA ASP A 50 9.14 20.85 0.63
C ASP A 50 8.33 19.92 -0.28
N THR A 51 7.00 20.06 -0.35
CA THR A 51 6.16 19.24 -1.23
C THR A 51 6.53 19.40 -2.69
N VAL A 52 7.00 20.58 -3.12
CA VAL A 52 7.45 20.83 -4.50
C VAL A 52 8.65 19.96 -4.87
N LYS A 53 9.53 19.65 -3.90
CA LYS A 53 10.71 18.79 -4.09
C LYS A 53 10.33 17.31 -4.27
N TYR A 54 9.16 16.92 -3.80
CA TYR A 54 8.65 15.54 -3.88
C TYR A 54 7.40 15.41 -4.77
N ALA A 55 6.90 16.51 -5.36
CA ALA A 55 5.72 16.53 -6.21
C ALA A 55 5.87 15.63 -7.45
N ASN A 56 7.12 15.44 -7.90
CA ASN A 56 7.48 14.57 -9.03
C ASN A 56 8.36 13.38 -8.58
N GLY A 57 8.44 13.10 -7.28
CA GLY A 57 9.14 11.92 -6.79
C GLY A 57 8.49 10.68 -7.40
N PRO A 58 9.27 9.68 -7.87
CA PRO A 58 8.69 8.46 -8.39
C PRO A 58 7.88 7.81 -7.27
N VAL A 59 6.55 7.85 -7.39
CA VAL A 59 5.73 6.82 -6.79
C VAL A 59 6.23 5.54 -7.44
N THR A 60 6.83 4.64 -6.66
CA THR A 60 7.26 3.35 -7.17
C THR A 60 6.03 2.51 -7.48
N THR A 61 5.34 2.84 -8.56
CA THR A 61 4.61 1.87 -9.36
C THR A 61 5.69 0.99 -9.98
N THR A 62 5.70 -0.29 -9.65
CA THR A 62 6.59 -1.26 -10.28
C THR A 62 6.30 -1.30 -11.78
N THR A 63 7.02 -0.49 -12.56
CA THR A 63 6.98 -0.52 -14.02
C THR A 63 7.54 -1.86 -14.48
N PRO A 64 6.77 -2.69 -15.21
CA PRO A 64 7.31 -3.92 -15.80
C PRO A 64 8.42 -3.60 -16.81
N PRO A 65 9.46 -4.43 -16.93
CA PRO A 65 10.54 -4.20 -17.88
C PRO A 65 10.00 -4.20 -19.33
N ALA A 66 10.40 -3.19 -20.10
CA ALA A 66 10.04 -3.05 -21.51
C ALA A 66 10.64 -4.22 -22.34
N PRO A 67 9.87 -4.80 -23.28
CA PRO A 67 10.41 -5.81 -24.20
C PRO A 67 11.49 -5.21 -25.13
N PRO A 68 12.55 -5.95 -25.48
CA PRO A 68 13.61 -5.47 -26.35
C PRO A 68 13.10 -5.19 -27.77
N ALA A 69 13.48 -4.02 -28.29
CA ALA A 69 13.22 -3.58 -29.65
C ALA A 69 14.13 -4.32 -30.65
N GLY A 70 13.53 -4.89 -31.71
CA GLY A 70 14.29 -5.51 -32.80
C GLY A 70 13.45 -6.16 -33.91
N ALA A 71 12.79 -5.34 -34.73
CA ALA A 71 12.54 -5.42 -36.19
C ALA A 71 11.98 -6.71 -36.88
N PRO A 72 11.44 -6.65 -38.14
CA PRO A 72 10.77 -5.55 -38.86
C PRO A 72 9.37 -5.93 -39.41
N ALA A 73 8.64 -4.90 -39.85
CA ALA A 73 7.34 -4.99 -40.50
C ALA A 73 7.38 -5.60 -41.92
N ALA A 74 6.35 -6.38 -42.26
CA ALA A 74 5.94 -6.71 -43.63
C ALA A 74 4.41 -6.83 -43.70
N ALA A 75 3.87 -6.51 -44.87
CA ALA A 75 2.56 -5.92 -45.09
C ALA A 75 1.54 -6.85 -45.81
N LYS A 76 0.23 -6.49 -45.66
CA LYS A 76 -0.95 -6.79 -46.55
C LYS A 76 -1.39 -8.27 -46.62
N GLU A 77 -2.66 -8.67 -46.78
CA GLU A 77 -3.94 -8.03 -47.10
C GLU A 77 -5.11 -9.00 -46.76
N LYS A 78 -6.23 -8.46 -46.27
CA LYS A 78 -7.65 -8.73 -46.62
C LYS A 78 -8.24 -10.17 -46.63
N ALA A 79 -9.20 -10.42 -45.73
CA ALA A 79 -10.64 -10.66 -46.02
C ALA A 79 -11.41 -11.21 -44.80
N GLU A 80 -12.60 -10.67 -44.56
CA GLU A 80 -13.64 -11.05 -43.58
C GLU A 80 -14.80 -11.73 -44.36
N PRO A 81 -15.91 -12.34 -43.80
CA PRO A 81 -16.38 -12.54 -42.42
C PRO A 81 -16.80 -13.98 -42.03
N ALA A 82 -16.94 -14.25 -40.71
CA ALA A 82 -18.16 -14.81 -40.09
C ALA A 82 -18.04 -14.93 -38.56
N LYS A 83 -19.01 -14.35 -37.82
CA LYS A 83 -19.31 -14.56 -36.38
C LYS A 83 -20.22 -15.80 -36.21
N PRO A 84 -20.59 -16.32 -35.02
CA PRO A 84 -20.18 -15.95 -33.65
C PRO A 84 -19.89 -17.13 -32.69
N ALA A 85 -19.19 -16.87 -31.57
CA ALA A 85 -19.57 -17.25 -30.19
C ALA A 85 -18.34 -17.38 -29.26
N GLY A 86 -18.38 -16.62 -28.15
CA GLY A 86 -17.74 -16.99 -26.88
C GLY A 86 -16.21 -17.01 -26.81
N GLU A 87 -15.57 -15.84 -26.78
CA GLU A 87 -14.14 -15.74 -26.41
C GLU A 87 -13.97 -15.32 -24.95
N THR A 88 -13.52 -16.28 -24.15
CA THR A 88 -12.60 -16.08 -23.01
C THR A 88 -11.42 -15.19 -23.43
N PRO A 89 -10.98 -14.19 -22.65
CA PRO A 89 -9.90 -13.34 -23.11
C PRO A 89 -8.54 -14.00 -22.95
N ASN A 90 -7.88 -14.11 -24.10
CA ASN A 90 -6.46 -13.91 -24.34
C ASN A 90 -5.49 -14.92 -23.72
N ALA A 91 -5.15 -15.92 -24.54
CA ALA A 91 -3.97 -16.74 -24.41
C ALA A 91 -2.71 -15.83 -24.34
N GLY A 92 -2.13 -15.73 -23.15
CA GLY A 92 -0.79 -15.19 -22.98
C GLY A 92 0.18 -16.01 -23.83
N ALA A 93 0.88 -15.33 -24.74
CA ALA A 93 1.90 -15.90 -25.60
C ALA A 93 2.87 -16.74 -24.75
N GLY A 94 2.82 -18.05 -24.96
CA GLY A 94 3.55 -19.03 -24.19
C GLY A 94 5.05 -18.79 -24.25
N ALA A 95 5.67 -18.71 -23.08
CA ALA A 95 7.06 -19.15 -22.96
C ALA A 95 7.13 -20.58 -23.50
N LYS A 96 8.02 -20.83 -24.47
CA LYS A 96 8.28 -22.19 -24.96
C LYS A 96 8.61 -23.06 -23.76
N PRO A 97 7.87 -24.15 -23.51
CA PRO A 97 8.16 -25.02 -22.38
C PRO A 97 9.59 -25.52 -22.52
N LYS A 98 10.37 -25.42 -21.45
CA LYS A 98 11.60 -26.20 -21.37
C LYS A 98 11.19 -27.67 -21.44
N PRO A 99 11.91 -28.53 -22.20
CA PRO A 99 11.50 -29.91 -22.43
C PRO A 99 11.34 -30.77 -21.16
N ASP A 100 11.81 -30.30 -19.99
CA ASP A 100 11.72 -30.98 -18.69
C ASP A 100 10.83 -30.27 -17.65
N GLU A 101 10.00 -29.31 -18.05
CA GLU A 101 9.14 -28.60 -17.10
C GLU A 101 7.91 -29.42 -16.70
N ALA A 102 7.63 -29.51 -15.40
CA ALA A 102 6.46 -30.20 -14.91
C ALA A 102 5.17 -29.50 -15.36
N THR A 103 4.19 -30.30 -15.79
CA THR A 103 2.91 -29.82 -16.32
C THR A 103 1.74 -30.28 -15.47
N ASP A 104 0.65 -29.52 -15.53
CA ASP A 104 -0.63 -29.90 -14.94
C ASP A 104 -1.37 -30.94 -15.82
N PHE A 105 -2.54 -31.42 -15.39
CA PHE A 105 -3.36 -32.39 -16.15
C PHE A 105 -3.88 -31.84 -17.48
N GLN A 106 -3.76 -30.53 -17.71
CA GLN A 106 -4.16 -29.85 -18.93
C GLN A 106 -2.95 -29.46 -19.80
N GLY A 107 -1.75 -29.92 -19.45
CA GLY A 107 -0.52 -29.67 -20.21
C GLY A 107 0.07 -28.27 -20.01
N ARG A 108 -0.38 -27.50 -19.01
CA ARG A 108 0.15 -26.16 -18.70
C ARG A 108 1.40 -26.26 -17.82
N PRO A 109 2.51 -25.60 -18.18
CA PRO A 109 3.76 -25.68 -17.42
C PRO A 109 3.70 -24.87 -16.11
N GLU A 110 4.60 -25.16 -15.17
CA GLU A 110 4.77 -24.40 -13.92
C GLU A 110 4.93 -22.89 -14.17
N SER A 111 5.71 -22.49 -15.16
CA SER A 111 5.96 -21.08 -15.53
C SER A 111 4.70 -20.34 -15.92
N PHE A 112 3.76 -21.00 -16.60
CA PHE A 112 2.44 -20.43 -16.90
C PHE A 112 1.70 -20.07 -15.60
N TRP A 113 1.65 -20.99 -14.64
CA TRP A 113 0.99 -20.76 -13.35
C TRP A 113 1.68 -19.68 -12.54
N ARG A 114 3.02 -19.72 -12.46
CA ARG A 114 3.77 -18.69 -11.74
C ARG A 114 3.53 -17.30 -12.30
N GLN A 115 3.57 -17.16 -13.63
CA GLN A 115 3.36 -15.87 -14.29
C GLN A 115 1.93 -15.38 -14.07
N THR A 116 0.92 -16.22 -14.35
CA THR A 116 -0.49 -15.85 -14.21
C THR A 116 -0.85 -15.44 -12.78
N PHE A 117 -0.39 -16.16 -11.76
CA PHE A 117 -0.60 -15.77 -10.37
C PHE A 117 0.19 -14.51 -9.98
N THR A 118 1.38 -14.30 -10.53
CA THR A 118 2.17 -13.08 -10.29
C THR A 118 1.44 -11.86 -10.84
N ASP A 119 0.99 -11.94 -12.09
CA ASP A 119 0.27 -10.86 -12.77
C ASP A 119 -1.06 -10.56 -12.05
N ALA A 120 -1.81 -11.59 -11.66
CA ALA A 120 -3.06 -11.42 -10.93
C ALA A 120 -2.86 -10.75 -9.56
N ARG A 121 -1.83 -11.15 -8.80
CA ARG A 121 -1.46 -10.50 -7.53
C ARG A 121 -1.02 -9.07 -7.72
N GLN A 122 -0.21 -8.82 -8.75
CA GLN A 122 0.24 -7.47 -9.07
C GLN A 122 -0.95 -6.56 -9.38
N LYS A 123 -1.91 -7.03 -10.17
CA LYS A 123 -3.14 -6.28 -10.46
C LYS A 123 -3.93 -5.93 -9.20
N VAL A 124 -4.09 -6.88 -8.26
CA VAL A 124 -4.75 -6.60 -6.97
C VAL A 124 -3.98 -5.51 -6.21
N LYS A 125 -2.65 -5.63 -6.10
CA LYS A 125 -1.81 -4.66 -5.40
C LYS A 125 -1.86 -3.27 -6.04
N GLU A 126 -1.86 -3.19 -7.37
CA GLU A 126 -1.99 -1.93 -8.11
C GLU A 126 -3.32 -1.24 -7.84
N LEU A 127 -4.42 -2.00 -7.84
CA LEU A 127 -5.75 -1.47 -7.55
C LEU A 127 -5.89 -1.02 -6.09
N GLU A 128 -5.34 -1.77 -5.13
CA GLU A 128 -5.27 -1.38 -3.71
C GLU A 128 -4.49 -0.08 -3.52
N ASN A 129 -3.33 0.05 -4.17
CA ASN A 129 -2.53 1.27 -4.12
C ASN A 129 -3.28 2.45 -4.76
N LYS A 130 -3.94 2.24 -5.90
CA LYS A 130 -4.74 3.27 -6.56
C LYS A 130 -5.90 3.74 -5.68
N GLU A 131 -6.60 2.82 -5.01
CA GLU A 131 -7.66 3.18 -4.07
C GLU A 131 -7.12 4.02 -2.91
N ASN A 132 -5.99 3.63 -2.32
CA ASN A 132 -5.34 4.40 -1.25
C ASN A 132 -4.97 5.82 -1.68
N VAL A 133 -4.42 5.97 -2.88
CA VAL A 133 -4.10 7.29 -3.46
C VAL A 133 -5.37 8.13 -3.64
N LEU A 134 -6.46 7.53 -4.12
CA LEU A 134 -7.73 8.24 -4.29
C LEU A 134 -8.33 8.68 -2.95
N ILE A 135 -8.23 7.84 -1.91
CA ILE A 135 -8.66 8.20 -0.55
C ILE A 135 -7.89 9.43 -0.04
N LEU A 136 -6.56 9.44 -0.20
CA LEU A 136 -5.72 10.58 0.19
C LEU A 136 -6.08 11.85 -0.60
N LYS A 137 -6.31 11.71 -1.91
CA LYS A 137 -6.72 12.81 -2.78
C LYS A 137 -8.08 13.39 -2.37
N ILE A 138 -9.05 12.53 -2.03
CA ILE A 138 -10.37 12.96 -1.54
C ILE A 138 -10.21 13.76 -0.25
N ALA A 139 -9.43 13.26 0.71
CA ALA A 139 -9.19 13.96 1.98
C ALA A 139 -8.55 15.34 1.77
N ASP A 140 -7.53 15.42 0.92
CA ASP A 140 -6.86 16.69 0.59
C ASP A 140 -7.81 17.68 -0.12
N LEU A 141 -8.61 17.22 -1.08
CA LEU A 141 -9.60 18.07 -1.77
C LEU A 141 -10.68 18.58 -0.79
N GLN A 142 -11.10 17.77 0.18
CA GLN A 142 -12.02 18.19 1.23
C GLN A 142 -11.41 19.29 2.11
N VAL A 143 -10.13 19.17 2.47
CA VAL A 143 -9.42 20.23 3.20
C VAL A 143 -9.39 21.52 2.38
N ARG A 144 -9.03 21.44 1.09
CA ARG A 144 -9.00 22.61 0.20
C ARG A 144 -10.36 23.27 0.01
N ALA A 145 -11.42 22.48 -0.10
CA ALA A 145 -12.79 22.97 -0.21
C ALA A 145 -13.19 23.82 1.01
N ASN A 146 -12.75 23.41 2.20
CA ASN A 146 -13.05 24.12 3.45
C ASN A 146 -12.09 25.28 3.74
N SER A 147 -10.88 25.29 3.16
CA SER A 147 -9.84 26.29 3.46
C SER A 147 -9.78 27.45 2.46
N THR A 148 -10.31 27.30 1.24
CA THR A 148 -10.13 28.29 0.18
C THR A 148 -11.37 29.16 0.01
N GLY A 149 -11.28 30.43 0.40
CA GLY A 149 -12.35 31.40 0.17
C GLY A 149 -12.37 31.84 -1.30
N GLY A 150 -13.45 31.51 -2.03
CA GLY A 150 -13.68 31.96 -3.40
C GLY A 150 -14.55 30.98 -4.21
N GLU A 151 -15.68 31.45 -4.73
CA GLU A 151 -16.71 30.63 -5.41
C GLU A 151 -16.17 29.83 -6.60
N SER A 152 -15.25 30.40 -7.38
CA SER A 152 -14.66 29.72 -8.55
C SER A 152 -13.72 28.57 -8.18
N VAL A 153 -12.93 28.72 -7.12
CA VAL A 153 -12.07 27.65 -6.60
C VAL A 153 -12.92 26.54 -6.02
N GLU A 154 -14.01 26.90 -5.34
CA GLU A 154 -14.95 25.94 -4.78
C GLU A 154 -15.63 25.06 -5.84
N ILE A 155 -16.08 25.64 -6.96
CA ILE A 155 -16.68 24.87 -8.07
C ILE A 155 -15.67 23.87 -8.65
N ALA A 156 -14.43 24.31 -8.91
CA ALA A 156 -13.39 23.45 -9.46
C ALA A 156 -13.02 22.30 -8.51
N VAL A 157 -12.87 22.59 -7.21
CA VAL A 157 -12.57 21.59 -6.17
C VAL A 157 -13.71 20.60 -6.02
N ARG A 158 -14.98 21.06 -6.01
CA ARG A 158 -16.16 20.17 -5.96
C ARG A 158 -16.23 19.22 -7.16
N ALA A 159 -15.95 19.71 -8.36
CA ALA A 159 -15.90 18.87 -9.56
C ALA A 159 -14.80 17.80 -9.48
N GLN A 160 -13.61 18.17 -8.98
CA GLN A 160 -12.52 17.21 -8.76
C GLN A 160 -12.85 16.18 -7.68
N LEU A 161 -13.56 16.59 -6.62
CA LEU A 161 -14.00 15.71 -5.55
C LEU A 161 -14.99 14.66 -6.07
N GLN A 162 -16.01 15.10 -6.83
CA GLN A 162 -16.97 14.17 -7.44
C GLN A 162 -16.28 13.18 -8.38
N LYS A 163 -15.34 13.66 -9.21
CA LYS A 163 -14.55 12.79 -10.08
C LYS A 163 -13.73 11.77 -9.28
N ALA A 164 -13.08 12.19 -8.21
CA ALA A 164 -12.28 11.30 -7.36
C ALA A 164 -13.15 10.21 -6.69
N PHE A 165 -14.37 10.53 -6.26
CA PHE A 165 -15.31 9.54 -5.74
C PHE A 165 -15.71 8.51 -6.81
N ILE A 166 -16.06 8.96 -8.01
CA ILE A 166 -16.42 8.05 -9.13
C ILE A 166 -15.24 7.12 -9.46
N GLU A 167 -14.04 7.68 -9.58
CA GLU A 167 -12.83 6.87 -9.85
C GLU A 167 -12.54 5.88 -8.72
N ARG A 168 -12.80 6.25 -7.47
CA ARG A 168 -12.62 5.38 -6.31
C ARG A 168 -13.61 4.23 -6.32
N ASP A 169 -14.88 4.51 -6.60
CA ASP A 169 -15.92 3.48 -6.62
C ASP A 169 -15.70 2.49 -7.77
N GLN A 170 -15.28 2.99 -8.94
CA GLN A 170 -14.84 2.14 -10.05
C GLN A 170 -13.63 1.28 -9.67
N THR A 171 -12.61 1.89 -9.05
CA THR A 171 -11.41 1.16 -8.61
C THR A 171 -11.73 0.10 -7.57
N SER A 172 -12.65 0.38 -6.64
CA SER A 172 -13.12 -0.58 -5.63
C SER A 172 -13.89 -1.75 -6.26
N ALA A 173 -14.75 -1.48 -7.24
CA ALA A 173 -15.43 -2.53 -8.01
C ALA A 173 -14.44 -3.41 -8.80
N ASP A 174 -13.43 -2.79 -9.43
CA ASP A 174 -12.40 -3.51 -10.18
C ASP A 174 -11.48 -4.33 -9.26
N LEU A 175 -11.17 -3.82 -8.06
CA LEU A 175 -10.44 -4.54 -7.03
C LEU A 175 -11.21 -5.78 -6.60
N ALA A 176 -12.51 -5.65 -6.33
CA ALA A 176 -13.37 -6.78 -5.96
C ALA A 176 -13.38 -7.86 -7.06
N LYS A 177 -13.51 -7.45 -8.33
CA LYS A 177 -13.40 -8.36 -9.48
C LYS A 177 -12.03 -9.02 -9.56
N ALA A 178 -10.94 -8.27 -9.38
CA ALA A 178 -9.59 -8.82 -9.43
C ALA A 178 -9.34 -9.85 -8.32
N LYS A 179 -9.87 -9.62 -7.11
CA LYS A 179 -9.81 -10.59 -6.00
C LYS A 179 -10.62 -11.85 -6.30
N ALA A 180 -11.82 -11.70 -6.88
CA ALA A 180 -12.62 -12.85 -7.32
C ALA A 180 -11.91 -13.65 -8.43
N GLN A 181 -11.32 -12.97 -9.42
CA GLN A 181 -10.53 -13.61 -10.48
C GLN A 181 -9.34 -14.39 -9.92
N LEU A 182 -8.67 -13.88 -8.87
CA LEU A 182 -7.57 -14.57 -8.21
C LEU A 182 -8.04 -15.85 -7.49
N ASP A 183 -9.19 -15.80 -6.81
CA ASP A 183 -9.80 -16.96 -6.16
C ASP A 183 -10.26 -18.02 -7.18
N ASP A 184 -10.86 -17.58 -8.30
CA ASP A 184 -11.25 -18.48 -9.39
C ASP A 184 -10.04 -19.11 -10.08
N LEU A 185 -8.95 -18.37 -10.27
CA LEU A 185 -7.68 -18.89 -10.77
C LEU A 185 -7.10 -19.95 -9.83
N GLU A 186 -7.22 -19.77 -8.51
CA GLU A 186 -6.82 -20.76 -7.51
C GLU A 186 -7.66 -22.04 -7.58
N LYS A 187 -8.98 -21.92 -7.74
CA LYS A 187 -9.85 -23.09 -7.95
C LYS A 187 -9.49 -23.81 -9.26
N GLU A 188 -9.22 -23.07 -10.33
CA GLU A 188 -8.83 -23.64 -11.62
C GLU A 188 -7.50 -24.39 -11.53
N ALA A 189 -6.49 -23.79 -10.90
CA ALA A 189 -5.19 -24.41 -10.68
C ALA A 189 -5.30 -25.72 -9.90
N ARG A 190 -6.11 -25.72 -8.81
CA ARG A 190 -6.37 -26.95 -8.06
C ARG A 190 -7.09 -28.00 -8.91
N LYS A 191 -8.07 -27.58 -9.73
CA LYS A 191 -8.83 -28.48 -10.60
C LYS A 191 -7.97 -29.09 -11.70
N SER A 192 -7.01 -28.35 -12.24
CA SER A 192 -6.11 -28.87 -13.27
C SER A 192 -4.91 -29.64 -12.72
N GLY A 193 -4.76 -29.74 -11.39
CA GLY A 193 -3.67 -30.48 -10.77
C GLY A 193 -2.35 -29.70 -10.67
N ALA A 194 -2.39 -28.37 -10.79
CA ALA A 194 -1.23 -27.54 -10.52
C ALA A 194 -0.79 -27.71 -9.06
N LEU A 195 0.52 -27.92 -8.85
CA LEU A 195 1.04 -28.14 -7.49
C LEU A 195 0.92 -26.86 -6.65
N PRO A 196 0.65 -26.96 -5.33
CA PRO A 196 0.56 -25.80 -4.44
C PRO A 196 1.81 -24.89 -4.47
N GLY A 197 2.99 -25.46 -4.68
CA GLY A 197 4.26 -24.71 -4.79
C GLY A 197 4.40 -23.88 -6.06
N TRP A 198 3.61 -24.15 -7.09
CA TRP A 198 3.58 -23.37 -8.34
C TRP A 198 2.75 -22.11 -8.19
N ILE A 199 1.67 -22.20 -7.41
CA ILE A 199 0.75 -21.09 -7.17
C ILE A 199 1.18 -20.23 -5.99
N ALA A 200 1.89 -20.76 -4.98
CA ALA A 200 2.31 -20.00 -3.81
C ALA A 200 3.19 -18.79 -4.17
N ALA A 201 3.01 -17.66 -3.46
CA ALA A 201 3.92 -16.54 -3.54
C ALA A 201 5.28 -16.98 -2.99
N LYS A 202 6.36 -16.71 -3.73
CA LYS A 202 7.72 -16.97 -3.23
C LYS A 202 7.96 -16.02 -2.04
N PRO A 203 8.47 -16.52 -0.90
CA PRO A 203 8.87 -15.68 0.21
C PRO A 203 9.99 -14.70 -0.18
#